data_AF-A0A124E348-F1
#
_entry.id   AF-A0A124E348-F1
#
_cell.length_a   1.000
_cell.length_b   1.000
_cell.length_c   1.000
_cell.angle_alpha   90.00
_cell.angle_beta   90.00
_cell.angle_gamma   90.00
#
_symmetry.space_group_name_H-M   'P 1'
#
loop_
_entity.id
_entity.type
_entity.pdbx_description
1 polymer ?
#
loop_
_entity_poly.entity_id
_entity_poly.type
_entity_poly.pdbx_seq_one_letter_code
_entity_poly.pdbx_strand_id
1 'polypeptide(L)'
;MTITVATKQLVEVLTDALRTSNDKGVHIATYRAPYKDEPGNVDLLAVTSSTGYVLGHTWIRCDGQLRYPSVWPVSSTASVRAICKSLAKKGDKNNEHTVDIDMVMADLPDDAEPGDHPGWTVTLSETPALFDSDTEFQFHASDESVFPINTVRRLLAGGAEAGRAPTLQTTWGSGVLEPLVKISARRSAPMEFYRAEDRLLQRVQIGDTWLGAAMPRTPSPGEATDEPTIESVLGEAELVTILQGMKADGVTVTVENPRGPLAQTIADAVNEVNESHVD
;
A
#
# COMPACT_ATOMS: atom_id res chain seq x y z
N MET A 1 -17.28 -17.41 15.77
CA MET A 1 -18.32 -16.92 14.82
C MET A 1 -17.62 -16.85 13.49
N THR A 2 -18.22 -17.47 12.48
CA THR A 2 -17.50 -17.95 11.30
C THR A 2 -18.07 -17.31 10.04
N ILE A 3 -17.22 -17.04 9.06
CA ILE A 3 -17.64 -16.71 7.70
C ILE A 3 -17.21 -17.78 6.72
N THR A 4 -18.02 -18.03 5.70
CA THR A 4 -17.67 -18.89 4.58
C THR A 4 -17.35 -18.05 3.35
N VAL A 5 -16.22 -18.31 2.69
CA VAL A 5 -15.74 -17.52 1.56
C VAL A 5 -15.24 -18.44 0.45
N ALA A 6 -15.56 -18.09 -0.80
CA ALA A 6 -14.99 -18.74 -1.96
C ALA A 6 -13.47 -18.55 -2.03
N THR A 7 -12.72 -19.66 -2.14
CA THR A 7 -11.25 -19.62 -2.11
C THR A 7 -10.64 -18.82 -3.25
N LYS A 8 -11.24 -18.86 -4.45
CA LYS A 8 -10.79 -18.06 -5.60
C LYS A 8 -10.92 -16.57 -5.31
N GLN A 9 -12.09 -16.13 -4.84
CA GLN A 9 -12.33 -14.74 -4.51
C GLN A 9 -11.42 -14.27 -3.37
N LEU A 10 -11.24 -15.09 -2.34
CA LEU A 10 -10.32 -14.79 -1.24
C LEU A 10 -8.87 -14.63 -1.73
N VAL A 11 -8.40 -15.51 -2.62
CA VAL A 11 -7.07 -15.39 -3.25
C VAL A 11 -6.94 -14.07 -4.00
N GLU A 12 -7.96 -13.64 -4.74
CA GLU A 12 -7.93 -12.39 -5.51
C GLU A 12 -7.81 -11.16 -4.60
N VAL A 13 -8.66 -11.04 -3.58
CA VAL A 13 -8.63 -9.89 -2.66
C VAL A 13 -7.36 -9.85 -1.81
N LEU A 14 -6.88 -11.00 -1.32
CA LEU A 14 -5.62 -11.04 -0.58
C LEU A 14 -4.43 -10.76 -1.48
N THR A 15 -4.50 -11.11 -2.77
CA THR A 15 -3.46 -10.73 -3.74
C THR A 15 -3.42 -9.21 -3.93
N ASP A 16 -4.56 -8.52 -4.00
CA ASP A 16 -4.61 -7.05 -4.00
C ASP A 16 -4.05 -6.44 -2.74
N ALA A 17 -4.50 -6.94 -1.60
CA ALA A 17 -4.15 -6.39 -0.31
C ALA A 17 -2.63 -6.42 -0.11
N LEU A 18 -2.01 -7.56 -0.45
CA LEU A 18 -0.55 -7.74 -0.37
C LEU A 18 0.24 -6.84 -1.33
N ARG A 19 -0.37 -6.26 -2.36
CA ARG A 19 0.30 -5.25 -3.21
C ARG A 19 0.33 -3.87 -2.58
N THR A 20 -0.61 -3.62 -1.66
CA THR A 20 -0.79 -2.32 -1.02
C THR A 20 -0.63 -2.40 0.48
N SER A 21 0.05 -3.41 1.03
CA SER A 21 0.29 -3.57 2.47
C SER A 21 1.73 -3.26 2.83
N ASN A 22 1.93 -2.60 3.98
CA ASN A 22 3.21 -2.51 4.68
C ASN A 22 3.23 -3.46 5.89
N ASP A 23 4.22 -3.31 6.75
CA ASP A 23 4.42 -4.04 8.00
C ASP A 23 3.25 -3.97 9.00
N LYS A 24 2.34 -2.99 8.87
CA LYS A 24 1.14 -2.87 9.72
C LYS A 24 0.06 -3.91 9.44
N GLY A 25 0.21 -4.72 8.39
CA GLY A 25 -0.71 -5.79 8.06
C GLY A 25 -1.89 -5.39 7.19
N VAL A 26 -2.89 -6.26 7.15
CA VAL A 26 -4.10 -6.14 6.32
C VAL A 26 -5.31 -6.15 7.22
N HIS A 27 -6.10 -5.09 7.15
CA HIS A 27 -7.35 -4.97 7.89
C HIS A 27 -8.47 -5.77 7.21
N ILE A 28 -9.14 -6.60 7.99
CA ILE A 28 -10.21 -7.50 7.56
C ILE A 28 -11.45 -7.20 8.40
N ALA A 29 -12.58 -6.97 7.73
CA ALA A 29 -13.85 -6.73 8.39
C ALA A 29 -15.01 -7.24 7.52
N THR A 30 -16.16 -7.50 8.14
CA THR A 30 -17.40 -7.83 7.43
C THR A 30 -18.44 -6.75 7.55
N TYR A 31 -19.20 -6.53 6.47
CA TYR A 31 -20.24 -5.52 6.40
C TYR A 31 -21.48 -6.04 5.68
N ARG A 32 -22.65 -5.44 5.96
CA ARG A 32 -23.86 -5.59 5.14
C ARG A 32 -24.04 -4.38 4.24
N ALA A 33 -23.85 -4.56 2.94
CA ALA A 33 -23.96 -3.47 1.97
C ALA A 33 -24.45 -3.98 0.59
N PRO A 34 -24.86 -3.07 -0.31
CA PRO A 34 -25.20 -3.43 -1.69
C PRO A 34 -24.01 -4.06 -2.42
N TYR A 35 -24.29 -5.01 -3.31
CA TYR A 35 -23.25 -5.67 -4.10
C TYR A 35 -23.68 -5.85 -5.55
N LYS A 36 -23.08 -5.09 -6.46
CA LYS A 36 -23.38 -5.12 -7.90
C LYS A 36 -24.89 -5.01 -8.12
N ASP A 37 -25.45 -5.92 -8.92
CA ASP A 37 -26.87 -5.96 -9.27
C ASP A 37 -27.72 -6.83 -8.32
N GLU A 38 -27.14 -7.34 -7.22
CA GLU A 38 -27.87 -8.16 -6.26
C GLU A 38 -28.94 -7.32 -5.52
N PRO A 39 -30.16 -7.85 -5.35
CA PRO A 39 -31.21 -7.13 -4.65
C PRO A 39 -30.92 -7.05 -3.14
N GLY A 40 -30.86 -5.84 -2.61
CA GLY A 40 -30.69 -5.58 -1.17
C GLY A 40 -29.23 -5.61 -0.71
N ASN A 41 -29.04 -5.76 0.60
CA ASN A 41 -27.71 -5.81 1.22
C ASN A 41 -27.31 -7.27 1.45
N VAL A 42 -26.08 -7.61 1.04
CA VAL A 42 -25.47 -8.93 1.27
C VAL A 42 -24.32 -8.83 2.26
N ASP A 43 -23.88 -9.96 2.79
CA ASP A 43 -22.68 -10.03 3.60
C ASP A 43 -21.43 -9.94 2.72
N LEU A 44 -20.57 -8.99 3.06
CA LEU A 44 -19.34 -8.69 2.34
C LEU A 44 -18.14 -8.80 3.28
N LEU A 45 -17.12 -9.51 2.82
CA LEU A 45 -15.78 -9.47 3.40
C LEU A 45 -15.01 -8.33 2.73
N ALA A 46 -14.70 -7.30 3.52
CA ALA A 46 -13.89 -6.18 3.10
C ALA A 46 -12.45 -6.33 3.59
N VAL A 47 -11.52 -5.98 2.70
CA VAL A 47 -10.08 -6.08 2.89
C VAL A 47 -9.47 -4.71 2.60
N THR A 48 -8.78 -4.16 3.60
CA THR A 48 -8.17 -2.83 3.53
C THR A 48 -6.68 -2.91 3.84
N SER A 49 -5.86 -2.23 3.05
CA SER A 49 -4.40 -2.26 3.17
C SER A 49 -3.80 -0.89 2.82
N SER A 50 -2.63 -0.60 3.38
CA SER A 50 -1.90 0.64 3.11
C SER A 50 -0.39 0.42 3.00
N THR A 51 0.27 1.09 2.05
CA THR A 51 1.73 1.24 2.01
C THR A 51 2.22 2.50 2.74
N GLY A 52 1.30 3.29 3.29
CA GLY A 52 1.52 4.66 3.73
C GLY A 52 1.30 5.71 2.63
N TYR A 53 1.52 5.35 1.36
CA TYR A 53 1.29 6.24 0.20
C TYR A 53 0.16 5.78 -0.70
N VAL A 54 -0.13 4.48 -0.71
CA VAL A 54 -1.23 3.88 -1.48
C VAL A 54 -2.15 3.18 -0.51
N LEU A 55 -3.44 3.48 -0.62
CA LEU A 55 -4.52 2.79 0.07
C LEU A 55 -5.23 1.88 -0.92
N GLY A 56 -5.47 0.64 -0.50
CA GLY A 56 -6.31 -0.31 -1.20
C GLY A 56 -7.48 -0.73 -0.32
N HIS A 57 -8.66 -0.77 -0.89
CA HIS A 57 -9.87 -1.27 -0.28
C HIS A 57 -10.63 -2.11 -1.31
N THR A 58 -10.92 -3.35 -0.98
CA THR A 58 -11.65 -4.26 -1.85
C THR A 58 -12.60 -5.12 -1.05
N TRP A 59 -13.63 -5.64 -1.69
CA TRP A 59 -14.62 -6.48 -1.03
C TRP A 59 -15.13 -7.57 -1.96
N ILE A 60 -15.51 -8.69 -1.33
CA ILE A 60 -16.12 -9.86 -1.97
C ILE A 60 -17.30 -10.32 -1.14
N ARG A 61 -18.17 -11.14 -1.72
CA ARG A 61 -19.26 -11.76 -1.00
C ARG A 61 -18.72 -12.82 -0.05
N CYS A 62 -19.35 -12.92 1.11
CA CYS A 62 -19.17 -14.03 2.04
C CYS A 62 -20.54 -14.44 2.59
N ASP A 63 -20.60 -15.60 3.22
CA ASP A 63 -21.75 -16.00 4.02
C ASP A 63 -21.41 -15.85 5.51
N GLY A 64 -22.25 -15.15 6.25
CA GLY A 64 -22.03 -14.85 7.67
C GLY A 64 -21.25 -13.56 7.92
N GLN A 65 -21.03 -13.26 9.21
CA GLN A 65 -20.33 -12.05 9.65
C GLN A 65 -19.31 -12.36 10.74
N LEU A 66 -18.15 -11.73 10.64
CA LEU A 66 -17.19 -11.66 11.72
C LEU A 66 -17.73 -10.70 12.78
N ARG A 67 -17.58 -11.08 14.04
CA ARG A 67 -18.06 -10.27 15.17
C ARG A 67 -17.26 -8.98 15.33
N TYR A 68 -15.97 -9.02 15.01
CA TYR A 68 -15.04 -7.91 15.17
C TYR A 68 -14.09 -7.83 13.97
N PRO A 69 -13.67 -6.63 13.56
CA PRO A 69 -12.56 -6.46 12.63
C PRO A 69 -11.24 -6.99 13.20
N SER A 70 -10.31 -7.34 12.33
CA SER A 70 -8.95 -7.73 12.73
C SER A 70 -7.91 -7.22 11.75
N VAL A 71 -6.65 -7.27 12.17
CA VAL A 71 -5.51 -6.90 11.34
C VAL A 71 -4.59 -8.11 11.21
N TRP A 72 -4.54 -8.67 10.02
CA TRP A 72 -3.76 -9.86 9.72
C TRP A 72 -2.32 -9.47 9.39
N PRO A 73 -1.31 -10.12 9.99
CA PRO A 73 0.07 -9.93 9.59
C PRO A 73 0.26 -10.24 8.10
N VAL A 74 1.18 -9.51 7.44
CA VAL A 74 1.47 -9.71 6.01
C VAL A 74 1.93 -11.14 5.72
N SER A 75 2.75 -11.71 6.61
CA SER A 75 3.24 -13.09 6.52
C SER A 75 2.09 -14.10 6.58
N SER A 76 1.21 -13.99 7.58
CA SER A 76 0.04 -14.85 7.73
C SER A 76 -0.93 -14.70 6.55
N THR A 77 -1.16 -13.47 6.09
CA THR A 77 -1.99 -13.19 4.91
C THR A 77 -1.43 -13.84 3.65
N ALA A 78 -0.10 -13.82 3.47
CA ALA A 78 0.57 -14.50 2.37
C ALA A 78 0.42 -16.03 2.46
N SER A 79 0.50 -16.60 3.67
CA SER A 79 0.27 -18.02 3.94
C SER A 79 -1.18 -18.43 3.64
N VAL A 80 -2.17 -17.68 4.14
CA VAL A 80 -3.60 -17.92 3.85
C VAL A 80 -3.85 -17.88 2.34
N ARG A 81 -3.33 -16.87 1.64
CA ARG A 81 -3.43 -16.79 0.18
C ARG A 81 -2.80 -18.02 -0.50
N ALA A 82 -1.64 -18.49 -0.03
CA ALA A 82 -0.97 -19.65 -0.60
C ALA A 82 -1.77 -20.95 -0.38
N ILE A 83 -2.32 -21.14 0.82
CA ILE A 83 -3.19 -22.26 1.18
C ILE A 83 -4.44 -22.24 0.29
N CYS A 84 -5.16 -21.11 0.24
CA CYS A 84 -6.35 -20.95 -0.57
C CYS A 84 -6.07 -21.17 -2.06
N LYS A 85 -4.89 -20.76 -2.56
CA LYS A 85 -4.48 -21.03 -3.94
C LYS A 85 -4.24 -22.53 -4.20
N SER A 86 -3.80 -23.28 -3.20
CA SER A 86 -3.67 -24.74 -3.28
C SER A 86 -5.05 -25.40 -3.31
N LEU A 87 -5.94 -24.97 -2.41
CA LEU A 87 -7.31 -25.48 -2.30
C LEU A 87 -8.15 -25.17 -3.54
N ALA A 88 -8.02 -23.97 -4.10
CA ALA A 88 -8.71 -23.56 -5.33
C ALA A 88 -8.36 -24.44 -6.54
N LYS A 89 -7.21 -25.12 -6.56
CA LYS A 89 -6.84 -26.08 -7.61
C LYS A 89 -7.50 -27.45 -7.44
N LYS A 90 -7.92 -27.79 -6.21
CA LYS A 90 -8.62 -29.04 -5.89
C LYS A 90 -10.11 -28.97 -6.23
N GLY A 91 -10.68 -27.76 -6.30
CA GLY A 91 -12.08 -27.55 -6.69
C GLY A 91 -12.35 -28.02 -8.12
N ASP A 92 -13.45 -28.75 -8.29
CA ASP A 92 -13.90 -29.20 -9.61
C ASP A 92 -14.49 -28.02 -10.41
N LYS A 93 -14.56 -28.13 -11.74
CA LYS A 93 -15.09 -27.05 -12.60
C LYS A 93 -16.53 -26.65 -12.25
N ASN A 94 -17.26 -27.54 -11.60
CA ASN A 94 -18.68 -27.40 -11.29
C ASN A 94 -18.99 -27.03 -9.83
N ASN A 95 -17.99 -26.96 -8.94
CA ASN A 95 -18.23 -26.58 -7.55
C ASN A 95 -17.13 -25.65 -7.02
N GLU A 96 -17.51 -24.45 -6.60
CA GLU A 96 -16.58 -23.48 -6.05
C GLU A 96 -16.14 -23.94 -4.66
N HIS A 97 -14.82 -24.09 -4.47
CA HIS A 97 -14.25 -24.52 -3.20
C HIS A 97 -14.30 -23.35 -2.20
N THR A 98 -14.79 -23.62 -0.98
CA THR A 98 -14.95 -22.62 0.07
C THR A 98 -14.08 -22.91 1.28
N VAL A 99 -13.78 -21.86 2.04
CA VAL A 99 -13.10 -21.95 3.32
C VAL A 99 -13.93 -21.22 4.37
N ASP A 100 -13.90 -21.76 5.57
CA ASP A 100 -14.44 -21.13 6.75
C ASP A 100 -13.32 -20.38 7.47
N ILE A 101 -13.62 -19.17 7.90
CA ILE A 101 -12.74 -18.33 8.70
C ILE A 101 -13.44 -18.08 10.02
N ASP A 102 -12.91 -18.67 11.09
CA ASP A 102 -13.34 -18.43 12.45
C ASP A 102 -12.36 -17.51 13.18
N MET A 103 -12.91 -16.69 14.06
CA MET A 103 -12.12 -15.80 14.91
C MET A 103 -12.56 -15.92 16.36
N VAL A 104 -11.60 -16.22 17.22
CA VAL A 104 -11.75 -16.22 18.67
C VAL A 104 -10.77 -15.25 19.30
N MET A 105 -11.13 -14.69 20.45
CA MET A 105 -10.21 -13.83 21.20
C MET A 105 -8.98 -14.66 21.60
N ALA A 106 -7.78 -14.14 21.33
CA ALA A 106 -6.56 -14.82 21.75
C ALA A 106 -6.37 -14.70 23.27
N ASP A 107 -5.50 -15.53 23.82
CA ASP A 107 -5.04 -15.36 25.20
C ASP A 107 -4.05 -14.20 25.25
N LEU A 108 -4.14 -13.34 26.28
CA LEU A 108 -3.13 -12.31 26.48
C LEU A 108 -1.78 -12.98 26.80
N PRO A 109 -0.67 -12.51 26.20
CA PRO A 109 0.66 -12.89 26.64
C PRO A 109 0.87 -12.58 28.12
N ASP A 110 1.68 -13.40 28.80
CA ASP A 110 2.00 -13.22 30.22
C ASP A 110 2.71 -11.88 30.51
N ASP A 111 3.31 -11.26 29.49
CA ASP A 111 4.03 -9.98 29.53
C ASP A 111 3.22 -8.78 28.99
N ALA A 112 1.92 -8.95 28.72
CA ALA A 112 1.09 -7.89 28.17
C ALA A 112 0.94 -6.68 29.11
N GLU A 113 0.97 -5.47 28.56
CA GLU A 113 0.77 -4.26 29.36
C GLU A 113 -0.71 -4.08 29.74
N PRO A 114 -1.01 -3.44 30.88
CA PRO A 114 -2.39 -3.16 31.28
C PRO A 114 -3.12 -2.33 30.22
N GLY A 115 -4.08 -2.96 29.52
CA GLY A 115 -4.89 -2.32 28.47
C GLY A 115 -4.62 -2.83 27.06
N ASP A 116 -3.61 -3.70 26.88
CA ASP A 116 -3.38 -4.37 25.59
C ASP A 116 -4.55 -5.27 25.22
N HIS A 117 -5.03 -5.13 23.98
CA HIS A 117 -6.01 -6.07 23.44
C HIS A 117 -5.28 -7.37 23.05
N PRO A 118 -5.75 -8.56 23.48
CA PRO A 118 -5.08 -9.84 23.17
C PRO A 118 -4.96 -10.13 21.68
N GLY A 119 -5.78 -9.45 20.87
CA GLY A 119 -5.95 -9.72 19.46
C GLY A 119 -6.87 -10.91 19.26
N TRP A 120 -6.62 -11.65 18.19
CA TRP A 120 -7.49 -12.73 17.72
C TRP A 120 -6.65 -13.93 17.32
N THR A 121 -7.13 -15.12 17.65
CA THR A 121 -6.71 -16.35 16.97
C THR A 121 -7.66 -16.55 15.80
N VAL A 122 -7.10 -16.54 14.59
CA VAL A 122 -7.82 -16.75 13.34
C VAL A 122 -7.57 -18.17 12.88
N THR A 123 -8.65 -18.91 12.66
CA THR A 123 -8.61 -20.28 12.15
C THR A 123 -9.21 -20.30 10.75
N LEU A 124 -8.43 -20.78 9.79
CA LEU A 124 -8.87 -21.08 8.43
C LEU A 124 -9.08 -22.59 8.31
N SER A 125 -10.30 -23.02 7.94
CA SER A 125 -10.65 -24.42 7.72
C SER A 125 -11.30 -24.63 6.34
N GLU A 126 -11.08 -25.80 5.75
CA GLU A 126 -11.64 -26.18 4.45
C GLU A 126 -13.12 -26.63 4.55
N THR A 127 -13.98 -26.15 3.64
CA THR A 127 -15.42 -26.48 3.65
C THR A 127 -15.96 -26.80 2.24
N PRO A 128 -16.64 -27.94 2.01
CA PRO A 128 -16.79 -29.07 2.92
C PRO A 128 -15.47 -29.86 3.03
N ALA A 129 -15.15 -30.38 4.22
CA ALA A 129 -14.03 -31.29 4.42
C ALA A 129 -14.28 -32.59 3.64
N LEU A 130 -13.70 -32.71 2.45
CA LEU A 130 -13.88 -33.87 1.56
C LEU A 130 -12.99 -35.07 1.98
N PHE A 131 -12.04 -34.86 2.90
CA PHE A 131 -11.11 -35.87 3.40
C PHE A 131 -10.85 -35.66 4.89
N ASP A 132 -10.66 -36.73 5.68
CA ASP A 132 -10.37 -36.74 7.13
C ASP A 132 -9.06 -36.01 7.54
N SER A 133 -8.40 -35.31 6.63
CA SER A 133 -7.28 -34.40 6.91
C SER A 133 -7.76 -32.97 6.69
N ASP A 134 -8.34 -32.38 7.73
CA ASP A 134 -8.78 -30.99 7.73
C ASP A 134 -7.58 -30.09 7.47
N THR A 135 -7.58 -29.36 6.34
CA THR A 135 -6.59 -28.30 6.13
C THR A 135 -6.96 -27.17 7.10
N GLU A 136 -6.42 -27.22 8.30
CA GLU A 136 -6.57 -26.18 9.31
C GLU A 136 -5.29 -25.34 9.40
N PHE A 137 -5.44 -24.03 9.36
CA PHE A 137 -4.33 -23.10 9.56
C PHE A 137 -4.72 -22.02 10.55
N GLN A 138 -3.97 -21.95 11.65
CA GLN A 138 -4.20 -20.98 12.72
C GLN A 138 -3.07 -19.95 12.77
N PHE A 139 -3.44 -18.70 13.03
CA PHE A 139 -2.48 -17.62 13.25
C PHE A 139 -3.05 -16.55 14.17
N HIS A 140 -2.16 -15.74 14.75
CA HIS A 140 -2.54 -14.59 15.57
C HIS A 140 -2.72 -13.36 14.67
N ALA A 141 -3.82 -12.65 14.86
CA ALA A 141 -4.12 -11.36 14.26
C ALA A 141 -4.25 -10.28 15.35
N SER A 142 -3.91 -9.05 15.01
CA SER A 142 -3.99 -7.93 15.92
C SER A 142 -5.39 -7.30 15.93
N ASP A 143 -5.65 -6.49 16.95
CA ASP A 143 -6.85 -5.67 17.04
C ASP A 143 -6.90 -4.58 15.95
N GLU A 144 -8.09 -4.06 15.64
CA GLU A 144 -8.28 -2.98 14.65
C GLU A 144 -7.48 -1.72 15.00
N SER A 145 -7.23 -1.45 16.28
CA SER A 145 -6.50 -0.26 16.76
C SER A 145 -5.08 -0.11 16.19
N VAL A 146 -4.41 -1.20 15.79
CA VAL A 146 -3.06 -1.11 15.21
C VAL A 146 -3.07 -0.62 13.76
N PHE A 147 -4.23 -0.62 13.10
CA PHE A 147 -4.39 -0.18 11.73
C PHE A 147 -5.12 1.18 11.68
N PRO A 148 -4.65 2.15 10.86
CA PRO A 148 -5.19 3.51 10.83
C PRO A 148 -6.53 3.59 10.06
N ILE A 149 -7.50 2.75 10.38
CA ILE A 149 -8.73 2.57 9.60
C ILE A 149 -9.57 3.86 9.51
N ASN A 150 -9.59 4.67 10.57
CA ASN A 150 -10.33 5.95 10.57
C ASN A 150 -9.74 6.95 9.59
N THR A 151 -8.41 7.00 9.48
CA THR A 151 -7.71 7.82 8.48
C THR A 151 -8.03 7.30 7.07
N VAL A 152 -7.99 5.99 6.86
CA VAL A 152 -8.31 5.37 5.56
C VAL A 152 -9.76 5.67 5.15
N ARG A 153 -10.72 5.48 6.05
CA ARG A 153 -12.15 5.80 5.80
C ARG A 153 -12.33 7.26 5.41
N ARG A 154 -11.70 8.19 6.14
CA ARG A 154 -11.77 9.63 5.84
C ARG A 154 -11.23 9.94 4.44
N LEU A 155 -10.08 9.39 4.08
CA LEU A 155 -9.44 9.65 2.78
C LEU A 155 -10.26 9.07 1.61
N LEU A 156 -10.78 7.84 1.75
CA LEU A 156 -11.65 7.24 0.73
C LEU A 156 -12.97 8.00 0.58
N ALA A 157 -13.51 8.55 1.68
CA ALA A 157 -14.68 9.42 1.66
C ALA A 157 -14.42 10.82 1.07
N GLY A 158 -13.17 11.15 0.72
CA GLY A 158 -12.79 12.44 0.12
C GLY A 158 -12.46 13.53 1.14
N GLY A 159 -12.19 13.17 2.40
CA GLY A 159 -11.66 14.11 3.38
C GLY A 159 -10.20 14.45 3.12
N ALA A 160 -9.84 15.73 3.26
CA ALA A 160 -8.48 16.22 3.10
C ALA A 160 -7.54 15.73 4.21
N GLU A 161 -6.27 15.56 3.89
CA GLU A 161 -5.22 15.39 4.88
C GLU A 161 -4.80 16.77 5.42
N ALA A 162 -4.83 16.96 6.73
CA ALA A 162 -4.50 18.25 7.34
C ALA A 162 -3.00 18.54 7.20
N GLY A 163 -2.64 19.73 6.71
CA GLY A 163 -1.29 20.27 6.82
C GLY A 163 -0.39 20.20 5.58
N ARG A 164 -0.91 19.77 4.42
CA ARG A 164 -0.14 19.81 3.16
C ARG A 164 -0.60 20.99 2.31
N ALA A 165 0.33 21.86 1.92
CA ALA A 165 0.04 22.97 1.04
C ALA A 165 -0.19 22.44 -0.39
N PRO A 166 -1.23 22.90 -1.10
CA PRO A 166 -1.44 22.52 -2.50
C PRO A 166 -0.29 23.06 -3.37
N THR A 167 0.37 22.17 -4.11
CA THR A 167 1.41 22.51 -5.10
C THR A 167 0.89 22.25 -6.51
N LEU A 168 1.40 23.00 -7.50
CA LEU A 168 1.04 22.77 -8.91
C LEU A 168 1.64 21.47 -9.43
N GLN A 169 2.85 21.14 -9.01
CA GLN A 169 3.48 19.84 -9.29
C GLN A 169 2.97 18.76 -8.34
N THR A 170 2.50 17.64 -8.92
CA THR A 170 2.17 16.41 -8.20
C THR A 170 3.21 15.35 -8.54
N THR A 171 4.08 15.03 -7.61
CA THR A 171 5.18 14.10 -7.87
C THR A 171 4.82 12.68 -7.44
N TRP A 172 4.83 11.75 -8.39
CA TRP A 172 4.56 10.34 -8.14
C TRP A 172 5.87 9.55 -8.13
N GLY A 173 6.16 8.89 -7.02
CA GLY A 173 7.20 7.86 -7.02
C GLY A 173 6.73 6.64 -7.79
N SER A 174 7.64 5.95 -8.49
CA SER A 174 7.33 4.69 -9.17
C SER A 174 6.70 3.66 -8.22
N GLY A 175 7.20 3.59 -6.97
CA GLY A 175 6.64 2.72 -5.92
C GLY A 175 5.22 3.07 -5.47
N VAL A 176 4.71 4.27 -5.78
CA VAL A 176 3.31 4.65 -5.51
C VAL A 176 2.39 4.15 -6.63
N LEU A 177 2.83 4.24 -7.89
CA LEU A 177 2.03 3.83 -9.04
C LEU A 177 2.11 2.32 -9.31
N GLU A 178 3.23 1.68 -8.98
CA GLU A 178 3.47 0.26 -9.24
C GLU A 178 2.40 -0.67 -8.66
N PRO A 179 1.95 -0.53 -7.39
CA PRO A 179 0.85 -1.33 -6.86
C PRO A 179 -0.43 -1.19 -7.69
N LEU A 180 -0.80 0.03 -8.06
CA LEU A 180 -2.02 0.32 -8.81
C LEU A 180 -1.99 -0.33 -10.19
N VAL A 181 -0.85 -0.20 -10.90
CA VAL A 181 -0.65 -0.83 -12.21
C VAL A 181 -0.73 -2.36 -12.10
N LYS A 182 -0.10 -2.96 -11.09
CA LYS A 182 -0.15 -4.42 -10.87
C LYS A 182 -1.57 -4.91 -10.58
N ILE A 183 -2.35 -4.14 -9.83
CA ILE A 183 -3.75 -4.46 -9.50
C ILE A 183 -4.62 -4.36 -10.75
N SER A 184 -4.55 -3.23 -11.47
CA SER A 184 -5.28 -3.00 -12.73
C SER A 184 -4.98 -4.07 -13.77
N ALA A 185 -3.71 -4.40 -13.98
CA ALA A 185 -3.30 -5.43 -14.92
C ALA A 185 -3.89 -6.81 -14.56
N ARG A 186 -3.88 -7.19 -13.27
CA ARG A 186 -4.45 -8.47 -12.84
C ARG A 186 -5.97 -8.50 -12.99
N ARG A 187 -6.65 -7.40 -12.63
CA ARG A 187 -8.11 -7.27 -12.74
C ARG A 187 -8.59 -7.08 -14.18
N SER A 188 -7.68 -6.82 -15.12
CA SER A 188 -8.00 -6.48 -16.52
C SER A 188 -9.01 -5.33 -16.62
N ALA A 189 -8.87 -4.34 -15.73
CA ALA A 189 -9.78 -3.21 -15.61
C ALA A 189 -8.99 -1.89 -15.66
N PRO A 190 -9.56 -0.82 -16.25
CA PRO A 190 -8.91 0.48 -16.29
C PRO A 190 -8.73 1.06 -14.88
N MET A 191 -7.74 1.94 -14.73
CA MET A 191 -7.59 2.79 -13.54
C MET A 191 -8.35 4.09 -13.77
N GLU A 192 -9.37 4.34 -12.98
CA GLU A 192 -10.14 5.57 -13.00
C GLU A 192 -9.67 6.49 -11.88
N PHE A 193 -9.10 7.63 -12.24
CA PHE A 193 -8.60 8.62 -11.28
C PHE A 193 -9.62 9.74 -11.07
N TYR A 194 -10.03 9.92 -9.82
CA TYR A 194 -10.97 10.95 -9.40
C TYR A 194 -10.21 12.05 -8.67
N ARG A 195 -10.22 13.26 -9.25
CA ARG A 195 -9.57 14.43 -8.67
C ARG A 195 -10.34 14.90 -7.43
N ALA A 196 -9.62 15.12 -6.33
CA ALA A 196 -10.12 15.89 -5.20
C ALA A 196 -9.91 17.40 -5.46
N GLU A 197 -10.72 18.25 -4.82
CA GLU A 197 -10.63 19.71 -4.96
C GLU A 197 -9.27 20.24 -4.48
N ASP A 198 -8.66 19.60 -3.49
CA ASP A 198 -7.36 19.97 -2.93
C ASP A 198 -6.15 19.42 -3.72
N ARG A 199 -6.37 18.59 -4.76
CA ARG A 199 -5.35 17.95 -5.64
C ARG A 199 -4.31 17.07 -4.94
N LEU A 200 -4.31 16.98 -3.62
CA LEU A 200 -3.29 16.30 -2.83
C LEU A 200 -3.49 14.78 -2.80
N LEU A 201 -4.73 14.33 -2.91
CA LEU A 201 -5.08 12.92 -2.96
C LEU A 201 -5.71 12.60 -4.31
N GLN A 202 -5.24 11.54 -4.97
CA GLN A 202 -5.93 10.98 -6.12
C GLN A 202 -6.66 9.72 -5.69
N ARG A 203 -7.99 9.76 -5.73
CA ARG A 203 -8.80 8.56 -5.52
C ARG A 203 -8.78 7.73 -6.79
N VAL A 204 -8.72 6.42 -6.63
CA VAL A 204 -8.58 5.48 -7.74
C VAL A 204 -9.65 4.41 -7.63
N GLN A 205 -10.34 4.13 -8.72
CA GLN A 205 -11.23 2.98 -8.84
C GLN A 205 -10.69 2.02 -9.90
N ILE A 206 -10.75 0.71 -9.62
CA ILE A 206 -10.32 -0.34 -10.55
C ILE A 206 -11.41 -1.41 -10.62
N GLY A 207 -12.26 -1.31 -11.65
CA GLY A 207 -13.47 -2.12 -11.76
C GLY A 207 -14.48 -1.82 -10.64
N ASP A 208 -15.35 -2.78 -10.36
CA ASP A 208 -16.54 -2.53 -9.52
C ASP A 208 -16.28 -2.70 -8.02
N THR A 209 -15.20 -3.39 -7.64
CA THR A 209 -14.97 -3.85 -6.26
C THR A 209 -13.60 -3.49 -5.71
N TRP A 210 -12.91 -2.51 -6.32
CA TRP A 210 -11.65 -2.02 -5.80
C TRP A 210 -11.62 -0.49 -5.82
N LEU A 211 -11.45 0.07 -4.63
CA LEU A 211 -11.26 1.49 -4.39
C LEU A 211 -9.91 1.70 -3.75
N GLY A 212 -9.29 2.82 -4.05
CA GLY A 212 -8.03 3.19 -3.46
C GLY A 212 -7.82 4.69 -3.45
N ALA A 213 -6.70 5.06 -2.85
CA ALA A 213 -6.23 6.42 -2.91
C ALA A 213 -4.71 6.40 -3.00
N ALA A 214 -4.17 7.35 -3.75
CA ALA A 214 -2.74 7.49 -3.96
C ALA A 214 -2.34 8.88 -3.47
N MET A 215 -1.29 8.92 -2.66
CA MET A 215 -0.67 10.13 -2.14
C MET A 215 0.64 10.37 -2.88
N PRO A 216 0.83 11.56 -3.46
CA PRO A 216 2.08 11.93 -4.09
C PRO A 216 3.19 12.06 -3.03
N ARG A 217 4.44 11.89 -3.44
CA ARG A 217 5.59 12.17 -2.56
C ARG A 217 5.66 13.67 -2.28
N THR A 218 6.11 14.05 -1.10
CA THR A 218 6.47 15.44 -0.83
C THR A 218 7.77 15.74 -1.59
N PRO A 219 7.82 16.79 -2.43
CA PRO A 219 9.06 17.21 -3.07
C PRO A 219 10.14 17.51 -2.03
N SER A 220 11.37 17.08 -2.30
CA SER A 220 12.51 17.40 -1.45
C SER A 220 12.84 18.90 -1.54
N PRO A 221 13.47 19.50 -0.51
CA PRO A 221 13.96 20.88 -0.61
C PRO A 221 14.86 21.04 -1.83
N GLY A 222 14.58 22.05 -2.67
CA GLY A 222 15.31 22.33 -3.91
C GLY A 222 14.75 21.65 -5.17
N GLU A 223 13.74 20.78 -5.06
CA GLU A 223 13.03 20.31 -6.26
C GLU A 223 12.11 21.42 -6.82
N ALA A 224 12.13 21.62 -8.14
CA ALA A 224 11.24 22.57 -8.81
C ALA A 224 9.77 22.13 -8.66
N THR A 225 8.93 22.97 -8.05
CA THR A 225 7.52 22.65 -7.73
C THR A 225 6.49 23.45 -8.52
N ASP A 226 6.93 24.46 -9.27
CA ASP A 226 6.06 25.45 -9.91
C ASP A 226 5.87 25.21 -11.42
N GLU A 227 6.88 24.66 -12.11
CA GLU A 227 6.79 24.34 -13.55
C GLU A 227 7.67 23.14 -13.94
N PRO A 228 7.35 22.43 -15.05
CA PRO A 228 8.24 21.41 -15.59
C PRO A 228 9.55 22.05 -16.04
N THR A 229 10.68 21.66 -15.44
CA THR A 229 11.99 22.22 -15.80
C THR A 229 12.68 21.42 -16.89
N ILE A 230 13.36 22.14 -17.78
CA ILE A 230 14.23 21.53 -18.83
C ILE A 230 15.64 21.23 -18.30
N GLU A 231 15.95 21.58 -17.06
CA GLU A 231 17.27 21.35 -16.42
C GLU A 231 17.60 19.86 -16.30
N SER A 232 16.59 18.99 -16.25
CA SER A 232 16.78 17.53 -16.39
C SER A 232 17.24 17.10 -17.80
N VAL A 233 17.16 18.00 -18.78
CA VAL A 233 17.46 17.79 -20.21
C VAL A 233 18.62 18.66 -20.70
N LEU A 234 19.06 19.70 -19.97
CA LEU A 234 20.15 20.59 -20.37
C LEU A 234 21.12 20.79 -19.19
N GLY A 235 22.37 20.35 -19.41
CA GLY A 235 23.35 20.05 -18.37
C GLY A 235 24.16 21.20 -17.77
N GLU A 236 24.95 20.79 -16.78
CA GLU A 236 26.20 21.35 -16.20
C GLU A 236 26.24 22.79 -15.67
N ALA A 237 25.28 23.67 -15.99
CA ALA A 237 25.35 25.07 -15.56
C ALA A 237 25.08 25.30 -14.05
N GLU A 238 24.32 24.42 -13.40
CA GLU A 238 23.90 24.62 -12.00
C GLU A 238 24.91 24.07 -10.97
N LEU A 239 25.76 23.14 -11.38
CA LEU A 239 26.75 22.50 -10.51
C LEU A 239 27.78 23.50 -9.98
N VAL A 240 28.19 24.46 -10.82
CA VAL A 240 29.17 25.49 -10.46
C VAL A 240 28.59 26.45 -9.41
N THR A 241 27.34 26.86 -9.55
CA THR A 241 26.66 27.76 -8.60
C THR A 241 26.43 27.09 -7.25
N ILE A 242 26.07 25.81 -7.25
CA ILE A 242 25.88 25.02 -6.02
C ILE A 242 27.23 24.80 -5.32
N LEU A 243 28.30 24.48 -6.05
CA LEU A 243 29.65 24.33 -5.48
C LEU A 243 30.20 25.65 -4.92
N GLN A 244 29.88 26.78 -5.56
CA GLN A 244 30.23 28.11 -5.04
C GLN A 244 29.47 28.44 -3.75
N GLY A 245 28.19 28.08 -3.65
CA GLY A 245 27.40 28.21 -2.42
C GLY A 245 27.94 27.35 -1.28
N MET A 246 28.24 26.07 -1.55
CA MET A 246 28.82 25.16 -0.55
C MET A 246 30.19 25.65 -0.04
N LYS A 247 31.00 26.26 -0.91
CA LYS A 247 32.28 26.88 -0.53
C LYS A 247 32.08 28.12 0.35
N ALA A 248 31.09 28.96 0.06
CA ALA A 248 30.76 30.13 0.85
C ALA A 248 30.28 29.77 2.27
N ASP A 249 29.61 28.63 2.41
CA ASP A 249 29.13 28.08 3.69
C ASP A 249 30.19 27.25 4.46
N GLY A 250 31.42 27.19 3.94
CA GLY A 250 32.55 26.50 4.60
C GLY A 250 32.46 24.97 4.55
N VAL A 251 31.67 24.40 3.65
CA VAL A 251 31.51 22.95 3.49
C VAL A 251 32.67 22.38 2.67
N THR A 252 33.51 21.56 3.31
CA THR A 252 34.63 20.89 2.65
C THR A 252 34.18 19.55 2.06
N VAL A 253 34.30 19.37 0.74
CA VAL A 253 34.04 18.09 0.07
C VAL A 253 35.36 17.34 -0.09
N THR A 254 35.54 16.24 0.65
CA THR A 254 36.68 15.33 0.50
C THR A 254 36.39 14.25 -0.55
N VAL A 255 37.23 14.17 -1.58
CA VAL A 255 37.17 13.10 -2.59
C VAL A 255 38.19 12.02 -2.23
N GLU A 256 37.75 10.77 -2.12
CA GLU A 256 38.60 9.64 -1.67
C GLU A 256 39.80 9.37 -2.59
N ASN A 257 39.74 9.78 -3.86
CA ASN A 257 40.85 9.68 -4.80
C ASN A 257 41.13 11.03 -5.49
N PRO A 258 42.05 11.85 -4.95
CA PRO A 258 42.34 13.20 -5.46
C PRO A 258 43.02 13.22 -6.84
N ARG A 259 43.24 12.06 -7.47
CA ARG A 259 43.73 11.92 -8.85
C ARG A 259 42.75 11.15 -9.75
N GLY A 260 41.52 10.91 -9.27
CA GLY A 260 40.48 10.26 -10.04
C GLY A 260 39.79 11.19 -11.03
N PRO A 261 38.96 10.66 -11.94
CA PRO A 261 38.26 11.43 -12.97
C PRO A 261 37.46 12.60 -12.37
N LEU A 262 36.81 12.38 -11.23
CA LEU A 262 36.04 13.40 -10.52
C LEU A 262 36.91 14.55 -10.00
N ALA A 263 38.11 14.27 -9.50
CA ALA A 263 39.04 15.30 -9.02
C ALA A 263 39.61 16.12 -10.19
N GLN A 264 39.82 15.49 -11.35
CA GLN A 264 40.24 16.17 -12.56
C GLN A 264 39.13 17.10 -13.09
N THR A 265 37.89 16.63 -13.17
CA THR A 265 36.74 17.46 -13.57
C THR A 265 36.51 18.65 -12.63
N ILE A 266 36.70 18.47 -11.32
CA ILE A 266 36.62 19.57 -10.35
C ILE A 266 37.79 20.56 -10.52
N ALA A 267 39.01 20.07 -10.78
CA ALA A 267 40.17 20.94 -11.02
C ALA A 267 40.03 21.75 -12.32
N ASP A 268 39.52 21.14 -13.38
CA ASP A 268 39.31 21.79 -14.67
C ASP A 268 38.22 22.88 -14.56
N ALA A 269 37.11 22.60 -13.84
CA ALA A 269 36.06 23.58 -13.55
C ALA A 269 36.54 24.75 -12.67
N VAL A 270 37.46 24.52 -11.74
CA VAL A 270 38.05 25.60 -10.92
C VAL A 270 39.00 26.49 -11.73
N ASN A 271 39.72 25.93 -12.72
CA ASN A 271 40.60 26.71 -13.59
C ASN A 271 39.82 27.61 -14.54
N GLU A 272 38.71 27.14 -15.13
CA GLU A 272 37.82 27.99 -15.94
C GLU A 272 37.25 29.17 -15.15
N VAL A 273 36.94 28.97 -13.87
CA VAL A 273 36.43 30.05 -13.00
C VAL A 273 37.51 31.10 -12.71
N ASN A 274 38.78 30.71 -12.56
CA ASN A 274 39.87 31.66 -12.30
C ASN A 274 40.27 32.47 -13.55
N GLU A 275 40.11 31.91 -14.75
CA GLU A 275 40.35 32.63 -16.00
C GLU A 275 39.27 33.69 -16.29
N SER A 276 38.05 33.50 -15.77
CA SER A 276 36.94 34.46 -15.90
C SER A 276 36.99 35.68 -14.95
N HIS A 277 38.04 35.83 -14.14
CA HIS A 277 38.25 36.96 -13.22
C HIS A 277 39.55 37.74 -13.49
N VAL A 278 40.18 37.50 -14.64
CA VAL A 278 41.29 38.31 -15.17
C VAL A 278 40.86 38.92 -16.51
N ASP A 279 39.86 39.80 -16.44
CA ASP A 279 39.60 40.89 -17.41
C ASP A 279 38.65 41.93 -16.76
#